data_AF-A0A9E0I0W1-F1
#
_entry.id   AF-A0A9E0I0W1-F1
#
_cell.length_a   1.000
_cell.length_b   1.000
_cell.length_c   1.000
_cell.angle_alpha   90.00
_cell.angle_beta   90.00
_cell.angle_gamma   90.00
#
_symmetry.space_group_name_H-M   'P 1'
#
loop_
_entity.id
_entity.type
_entity.pdbx_description
1 polymer ?
#
loop_
_entity_poly.entity_id
_entity_poly.type
_entity_poly.pdbx_seq_one_letter_code
_entity_poly.pdbx_strand_id
1 'polypeptide(L)'
;IGIPTARWAKARQPSDVKVAMKKLGATSCILKTCTLGYDGKGQAKFTQGMDLDTLWDNLKSKEIIVEDLIDFKHEISCLVARDAFGGLALYDPVLNEHKNHILSKSTVPAPLPPSLLKKAKSYARKIAEHIDLVGILAIEFFVTNQGDILANEMAPRPHNSGHWTIDACAVSQFEQHVRTVCGLPVGATTRHSDAVMLNLIGDDINLCPKYLTKPNACVHIYGKAEIRSGRKMGHITLLKNKTN
;
A
#
# COMPACT_ATOMS: atom_id res chain seq x y z
N ILE A 1 14.55 -3.90 12.94
CA ILE A 1 13.77 -3.11 13.93
C ILE A 1 12.58 -3.82 14.60
N GLY A 2 12.49 -5.16 14.56
CA GLY A 2 11.45 -5.90 15.30
C GLY A 2 10.02 -5.68 14.81
N ILE A 3 9.85 -5.39 13.52
CA ILE A 3 8.53 -5.33 12.87
C ILE A 3 8.40 -6.62 12.06
N PRO A 4 7.34 -7.43 12.30
CA PRO A 4 7.15 -8.68 11.57
C PRO A 4 6.92 -8.45 10.07
N THR A 5 7.43 -9.35 9.25
CA THR A 5 7.16 -9.46 7.82
C THR A 5 6.68 -10.88 7.52
N ALA A 6 6.29 -11.16 6.27
CA ALA A 6 6.30 -12.54 5.80
C ALA A 6 7.68 -13.18 6.04
N ARG A 7 7.72 -14.48 6.38
CA ARG A 7 9.00 -15.20 6.36
C ARG A 7 9.46 -15.25 4.91
N TRP A 8 10.75 -14.99 4.70
CA TRP A 8 11.29 -14.90 3.36
C TRP A 8 12.71 -15.46 3.29
N ALA A 9 13.11 -15.83 2.08
CA ALA A 9 14.48 -16.20 1.76
C ALA A 9 14.88 -15.61 0.41
N LYS A 10 16.17 -15.36 0.23
CA LYS A 10 16.75 -14.91 -1.03
C LYS A 10 16.96 -16.09 -1.98
N ALA A 11 16.74 -15.89 -3.27
CA ALA A 11 17.06 -16.85 -4.32
C ALA A 11 17.77 -16.16 -5.49
N ARG A 12 18.82 -16.80 -6.02
CA ARG A 12 19.62 -16.36 -7.18
C ARG A 12 19.59 -17.36 -8.34
N GLN A 13 18.98 -18.52 -8.13
CA GLN A 13 18.77 -19.56 -9.11
C GLN A 13 17.51 -20.38 -8.75
N PRO A 14 16.90 -21.11 -9.69
CA PRO A 14 15.69 -21.91 -9.44
C PRO A 14 15.82 -22.88 -8.25
N SER A 15 16.97 -23.55 -8.10
CA SER A 15 17.19 -24.50 -7.00
C SER A 15 17.08 -23.86 -5.60
N ASP A 16 17.41 -22.57 -5.47
CA ASP A 16 17.29 -21.84 -4.20
C ASP A 16 15.83 -21.70 -3.77
N VAL A 17 14.88 -21.63 -4.70
CA VAL A 17 13.43 -21.56 -4.39
C VAL A 17 12.97 -22.84 -3.70
N LYS A 18 13.39 -24.00 -4.20
CA LYS A 18 13.07 -25.30 -3.59
C LYS A 18 13.67 -25.41 -2.18
N VAL A 19 14.90 -24.93 -1.99
CA VAL A 19 15.57 -24.88 -0.68
C VAL A 19 14.83 -23.93 0.27
N ALA A 20 14.43 -22.75 -0.20
CA ALA A 20 13.65 -21.78 0.56
C ALA A 20 12.33 -22.38 1.03
N MET A 21 11.55 -22.99 0.13
CA MET A 21 10.28 -23.64 0.49
C MET A 21 10.44 -24.74 1.53
N LYS A 22 11.49 -25.57 1.41
CA LYS A 22 11.80 -26.60 2.43
C LYS A 22 12.10 -25.98 3.79
N LYS A 23 12.87 -24.88 3.83
CA LYS A 23 13.17 -24.14 5.08
C LYS A 23 11.91 -23.50 5.69
N LEU A 24 11.03 -22.98 4.84
CA LEU A 24 9.77 -22.37 5.25
C LEU A 24 8.71 -23.41 5.68
N GLY A 25 8.90 -24.68 5.30
CA GLY A 25 7.89 -25.73 5.48
C GLY A 25 6.66 -25.50 4.61
N ALA A 26 6.82 -24.84 3.45
CA ALA A 26 5.72 -24.38 2.61
C ALA A 26 5.61 -25.21 1.33
N THR A 27 4.37 -25.45 0.88
CA THR A 27 4.07 -26.08 -0.42
C THR A 27 3.70 -25.05 -1.49
N SER A 28 3.52 -23.78 -1.10
CA SER A 28 3.32 -22.62 -1.98
C SER A 28 4.08 -21.40 -1.45
N CYS A 29 4.55 -20.55 -2.35
CA CYS A 29 5.24 -19.30 -2.02
C CYS A 29 4.94 -18.20 -3.04
N ILE A 30 5.29 -16.97 -2.71
CA ILE A 30 5.33 -15.84 -3.64
C ILE A 30 6.79 -15.56 -3.99
N LEU A 31 7.09 -15.55 -5.28
CA LEU A 31 8.35 -15.11 -5.85
C LEU A 31 8.20 -13.62 -6.17
N LYS A 32 9.09 -12.76 -5.68
CA LYS A 32 9.10 -11.32 -6.02
C LYS A 32 10.49 -10.88 -6.46
N THR A 33 10.57 -10.13 -7.55
CA THR A 33 11.78 -9.41 -7.93
C THR A 33 12.13 -8.36 -6.87
N CYS A 34 13.42 -8.18 -6.58
CA CYS A 34 13.86 -7.22 -5.56
C CYS A 34 13.71 -5.75 -5.99
N THR A 35 13.53 -5.49 -7.29
CA THR A 35 13.50 -4.16 -7.87
C THR A 35 12.47 -4.08 -8.99
N LEU A 36 11.89 -2.90 -9.19
CA LEU A 36 10.99 -2.58 -10.32
C LEU A 36 9.65 -3.34 -10.34
N GLY A 37 9.31 -4.07 -9.28
CA GLY A 37 7.96 -4.61 -9.08
C GLY A 37 6.94 -3.51 -8.77
N TYR A 38 5.74 -3.59 -9.36
CA TYR A 38 4.61 -2.69 -9.08
C TYR A 38 3.30 -3.28 -9.62
N ASP A 39 2.17 -3.01 -8.98
CA ASP A 39 0.82 -3.42 -9.43
C ASP A 39 0.77 -4.92 -9.84
N GLY A 40 1.42 -5.79 -9.06
CA GLY A 40 1.52 -7.24 -9.32
C GLY A 40 2.52 -7.67 -10.40
N LYS A 41 3.25 -6.74 -11.03
CA LYS A 41 4.36 -7.07 -11.93
C LYS A 41 5.62 -7.41 -11.15
N GLY A 42 6.42 -8.31 -11.70
CA GLY A 42 7.64 -8.78 -11.04
C GLY A 42 7.37 -9.68 -9.85
N GLN A 43 6.19 -10.31 -9.80
CA GLN A 43 5.86 -11.33 -8.82
C GLN A 43 5.12 -12.51 -9.46
N ALA A 44 5.27 -13.69 -8.87
CA ALA A 44 4.56 -14.89 -9.29
C ALA A 44 4.27 -15.80 -8.09
N LYS A 45 3.11 -16.46 -8.08
CA LYS A 45 2.83 -17.54 -7.14
C LYS A 45 3.45 -18.83 -7.68
N PHE A 46 4.22 -19.53 -6.84
CA PHE A 46 4.73 -20.86 -7.13
C PHE A 46 4.14 -21.87 -6.15
N THR A 47 3.60 -22.96 -6.69
CA THR A 47 3.12 -24.13 -5.94
C THR A 47 3.98 -25.32 -6.35
N GLN A 48 4.34 -26.19 -5.40
CA GLN A 48 5.05 -27.44 -5.71
C GLN A 48 4.34 -28.21 -6.82
N GLY A 49 5.10 -28.66 -7.81
CA GLY A 49 4.60 -29.33 -9.03
C GLY A 49 4.42 -28.40 -10.23
N MET A 50 4.49 -27.08 -10.06
CA MET A 50 4.55 -26.14 -11.19
C MET A 50 5.94 -26.16 -11.86
N ASP A 51 5.99 -25.70 -13.11
CA ASP A 51 7.24 -25.47 -13.82
C ASP A 51 7.97 -24.24 -13.26
N LEU A 52 8.97 -24.51 -12.42
CA LEU A 52 9.75 -23.49 -11.74
C LEU A 52 10.70 -22.75 -12.68
N ASP A 53 11.25 -23.44 -13.68
CA ASP A 53 12.25 -22.85 -14.58
C ASP A 53 11.57 -21.83 -15.49
N THR A 54 10.40 -22.16 -16.05
CA THR A 54 9.59 -21.20 -16.81
C THR A 54 9.16 -20.00 -15.95
N LEU A 55 8.74 -20.21 -14.71
CA LEU A 55 8.37 -19.11 -13.81
C LEU A 55 9.58 -18.22 -13.48
N TRP A 56 10.74 -18.82 -13.25
CA TRP A 56 11.99 -18.12 -12.98
C TRP A 56 12.39 -17.23 -14.16
N ASP A 57 12.39 -17.78 -15.37
CA ASP A 57 12.77 -17.04 -16.59
C ASP A 57 11.82 -15.86 -16.85
N ASN A 58 10.53 -16.03 -16.56
CA ASN A 58 9.53 -14.98 -16.70
C ASN A 58 9.72 -13.80 -15.73
N LEU A 59 10.35 -14.02 -14.57
CA LEU A 59 10.64 -12.94 -13.62
C LEU A 59 11.75 -12.00 -14.14
N LYS A 60 12.58 -12.45 -15.09
CA LYS A 60 13.65 -11.67 -15.74
C LYS A 60 14.56 -10.95 -14.73
N SER A 61 14.84 -11.60 -13.60
CA SER A 61 15.68 -11.06 -12.53
C SER A 61 16.79 -12.04 -12.18
N LYS A 62 17.96 -11.49 -11.81
CA LYS A 62 19.11 -12.26 -11.28
C LYS A 62 18.96 -12.59 -9.79
N GLU A 63 18.04 -11.91 -9.12
CA GLU A 63 17.83 -12.03 -7.68
C GLU A 63 16.37 -11.77 -7.35
N ILE A 64 15.79 -12.67 -6.57
CA ILE A 64 14.41 -12.58 -6.09
C ILE A 64 14.34 -12.89 -4.59
N ILE A 65 13.23 -12.51 -4.00
CA ILE A 65 12.80 -13.00 -2.69
C ILE A 65 11.71 -14.05 -2.87
N VAL A 66 11.80 -15.10 -2.05
CA VAL A 66 10.78 -16.14 -1.89
C VAL A 66 10.11 -15.89 -0.56
N GLU A 67 8.87 -15.46 -0.59
CA GLU A 67 8.06 -15.17 0.59
C GLU A 67 7.03 -16.27 0.83
N ASP A 68 6.71 -16.50 2.09
CA ASP A 68 5.53 -17.27 2.45
C ASP A 68 4.26 -16.70 1.84
N LEU A 69 3.34 -17.59 1.48
CA LEU A 69 1.98 -17.20 1.15
C LEU A 69 1.24 -16.85 2.44
N ILE A 70 1.02 -15.56 2.69
CA ILE A 70 0.31 -15.09 3.87
C ILE A 70 -1.21 -15.29 3.68
N ASP A 71 -1.81 -16.01 4.61
CA ASP A 71 -3.27 -16.08 4.76
C ASP A 71 -3.75 -14.87 5.58
N PHE A 72 -4.07 -13.78 4.87
CA PHE A 72 -4.51 -12.53 5.46
C PHE A 72 -6.00 -12.29 5.24
N LYS A 73 -6.61 -11.62 6.21
CA LYS A 73 -8.01 -11.22 6.19
C LYS A 73 -8.21 -9.84 5.56
N HIS A 74 -7.28 -8.92 5.83
CA HIS A 74 -7.37 -7.54 5.38
C HIS A 74 -6.00 -7.00 4.97
N GLU A 75 -5.99 -6.09 4.01
CA GLU A 75 -4.84 -5.25 3.70
C GLU A 75 -5.10 -3.85 4.25
N ILE A 76 -4.14 -3.30 4.97
CA ILE A 76 -4.19 -1.91 5.42
C ILE A 76 -2.94 -1.16 5.00
N SER A 77 -3.02 0.16 4.96
CA SER A 77 -1.83 0.99 4.83
C SER A 77 -1.85 2.16 5.80
N CYS A 78 -0.67 2.60 6.20
CA CYS A 78 -0.47 3.79 7.03
C CYS A 78 0.46 4.75 6.31
N LEU A 79 0.10 6.04 6.30
CA LEU A 79 0.98 7.11 5.85
C LEU A 79 1.63 7.78 7.06
N VAL A 80 2.94 7.97 6.97
CA VAL A 80 3.74 8.74 7.93
C VAL A 80 4.54 9.78 7.18
N ALA A 81 4.56 11.00 7.70
CA ALA A 81 5.42 12.08 7.26
C ALA A 81 6.39 12.44 8.36
N ARG A 82 7.64 12.74 8.00
CA ARG A 82 8.66 13.20 8.94
C ARG A 82 9.51 14.29 8.28
N ASP A 83 9.81 15.36 9.00
CA ASP A 83 10.69 16.43 8.55
C ASP A 83 12.15 16.21 9.01
N ALA A 84 13.06 17.06 8.53
CA ALA A 84 14.47 17.02 8.89
C ALA A 84 14.76 17.38 10.37
N PHE A 85 13.80 17.96 11.08
CA PHE A 85 13.90 18.37 12.49
C PHE A 85 13.27 17.35 13.45
N GLY A 86 12.79 16.21 12.93
CA GLY A 86 12.16 15.14 13.71
C GLY A 86 10.67 15.33 13.97
N GLY A 87 10.05 16.39 13.45
CA GLY A 87 8.60 16.53 13.43
C GLY A 87 7.97 15.38 12.64
N LEU A 88 6.90 14.78 13.17
CA LEU A 88 6.30 13.57 12.61
C LEU A 88 4.77 13.63 12.69
N ALA A 89 4.10 13.28 11.60
CA ALA A 89 2.65 13.14 11.58
C ALA A 89 2.21 11.83 10.91
N LEU A 90 1.09 11.28 11.41
CA LEU A 90 0.55 9.98 11.01
C LEU A 90 -0.91 10.14 10.61
N TYR A 91 -1.27 9.71 9.41
CA TYR A 91 -2.66 9.64 8.99
C TYR A 91 -3.34 8.40 9.59
N ASP A 92 -4.68 8.40 9.59
CA ASP A 92 -5.45 7.21 9.96
C ASP A 92 -5.15 6.05 8.98
N PRO A 93 -4.95 4.81 9.47
CA PRO A 93 -4.76 3.68 8.58
C PRO A 93 -6.05 3.42 7.81
N VAL A 94 -5.88 3.03 6.56
CA VAL A 94 -6.99 2.74 5.66
C VAL A 94 -7.06 1.26 5.36
N LEU A 95 -8.27 0.74 5.19
CA LEU A 95 -8.51 -0.59 4.64
C LEU A 95 -8.40 -0.51 3.12
N ASN A 96 -7.54 -1.32 2.53
CA ASN A 96 -7.30 -1.40 1.10
C ASN A 96 -7.91 -2.67 0.52
N GLU A 97 -8.56 -2.53 -0.63
CA GLU A 97 -9.08 -3.65 -1.41
C GLU A 97 -8.47 -3.58 -2.82
N HIS A 98 -7.77 -4.66 -3.20
CA HIS A 98 -7.14 -4.81 -4.50
C HIS A 98 -8.00 -5.69 -5.43
N LYS A 99 -8.01 -5.35 -6.72
CA LYS A 99 -8.56 -6.18 -7.79
C LYS A 99 -7.46 -6.41 -8.82
N ASN A 100 -7.18 -7.67 -9.16
CA ASN A 100 -6.10 -8.03 -10.09
C ASN A 100 -4.76 -7.36 -9.71
N HIS A 101 -4.42 -7.36 -8.41
CA HIS A 101 -3.22 -6.74 -7.84
C HIS A 101 -3.12 -5.21 -7.98
N ILE A 102 -4.20 -4.53 -8.36
CA ILE A 102 -4.28 -3.06 -8.44
C ILE A 102 -5.24 -2.56 -7.35
N LEU A 103 -4.83 -1.53 -6.61
CA LEU A 103 -5.68 -0.91 -5.59
C LEU A 103 -6.99 -0.43 -6.23
N SER A 104 -8.12 -0.93 -5.75
CA SER A 104 -9.45 -0.55 -6.26
C SER A 104 -10.14 0.42 -5.32
N LYS A 105 -10.02 0.21 -4.00
CA LYS A 105 -10.71 1.01 -2.99
C LYS A 105 -9.88 1.15 -1.72
N SER A 106 -9.90 2.34 -1.12
CA SER A 106 -9.39 2.61 0.22
C SER A 106 -10.49 3.20 1.11
N THR A 107 -10.68 2.64 2.30
CA THR A 107 -11.73 3.06 3.25
C THR A 107 -11.10 3.59 4.53
N VAL A 108 -11.53 4.77 4.97
CA VAL A 108 -11.12 5.43 6.22
C VAL A 108 -12.34 5.90 7.03
N PRO A 109 -12.42 5.63 8.34
CA PRO A 109 -11.50 4.77 9.10
C PRO A 109 -11.56 3.32 8.62
N ALA A 110 -10.43 2.60 8.73
CA ALA A 110 -10.44 1.16 8.53
C ALA A 110 -11.35 0.50 9.59
N PRO A 111 -12.33 -0.36 9.20
CA PRO A 111 -13.28 -0.99 10.12
C PRO A 111 -12.64 -2.15 10.88
N LEU A 112 -11.57 -1.86 11.64
CA LEU A 112 -10.77 -2.82 12.40
C LEU A 112 -10.61 -2.37 13.85
N PRO A 113 -10.24 -3.30 14.77
CA PRO A 113 -10.06 -2.96 16.18
C PRO A 113 -9.06 -1.79 16.37
N PRO A 114 -9.35 -0.80 17.25
CA PRO A 114 -8.47 0.34 17.48
C PRO A 114 -7.05 -0.05 17.90
N SER A 115 -6.90 -1.15 18.64
CA SER A 115 -5.59 -1.69 19.05
C SER A 115 -4.72 -2.06 17.84
N LEU A 116 -5.33 -2.62 16.80
CA LEU A 116 -4.66 -2.99 15.55
C LEU A 116 -4.22 -1.73 14.79
N LEU A 117 -5.11 -0.75 14.65
CA LEU A 117 -4.79 0.51 14.00
C LEU A 117 -3.68 1.28 14.71
N LYS A 118 -3.69 1.27 16.06
CA LYS A 118 -2.62 1.84 16.88
C LYS A 118 -1.29 1.11 16.68
N LYS A 119 -1.30 -0.23 16.57
CA LYS A 119 -0.11 -1.04 16.29
C LYS A 119 0.47 -0.73 14.91
N ALA A 120 -0.37 -0.58 13.87
CA ALA A 120 0.07 -0.16 12.54
C ALA A 120 0.73 1.24 12.55
N LYS A 121 0.11 2.22 13.23
CA LYS A 121 0.71 3.57 13.41
C LYS A 121 2.05 3.52 14.15
N SER A 122 2.15 2.67 15.19
CA SER A 122 3.40 2.47 15.95
C SER A 122 4.52 1.91 15.07
N TYR A 123 4.21 0.91 14.23
CA TYR A 123 5.17 0.38 13.25
C TYR A 123 5.58 1.44 12.24
N ALA A 124 4.63 2.23 11.73
CA ALA A 124 4.93 3.29 10.78
C ALA A 124 5.86 4.36 11.34
N ARG A 125 5.60 4.81 12.57
CA ARG A 125 6.50 5.70 13.33
C ARG A 125 7.90 5.12 13.44
N LYS A 126 8.00 3.87 13.93
CA LYS A 126 9.28 3.21 14.18
C LYS A 126 10.10 3.05 12.90
N ILE A 127 9.46 2.76 11.77
CA ILE A 127 10.13 2.70 10.45
C ILE A 127 10.65 4.08 10.07
N ALA A 128 9.79 5.10 10.10
CA ALA A 128 10.16 6.46 9.71
C ALA A 128 11.31 7.03 10.55
N GLU A 129 11.30 6.78 11.85
CA GLU A 129 12.38 7.18 12.77
C GLU A 129 13.67 6.38 12.50
N HIS A 130 13.58 5.08 12.23
CA HIS A 130 14.76 4.25 12.01
C HIS A 130 15.51 4.54 10.70
N ILE A 131 14.76 4.91 9.64
CA ILE A 131 15.36 5.22 8.33
C ILE A 131 15.69 6.71 8.18
N ASP A 132 15.58 7.49 9.25
CA ASP A 132 15.73 8.95 9.24
C ASP A 132 14.93 9.62 8.13
N LEU A 133 13.65 9.23 8.01
CA LEU A 133 12.77 9.72 6.94
C LEU A 133 12.72 11.25 6.91
N VAL A 134 12.90 11.80 5.71
CA VAL A 134 12.50 13.16 5.34
C VAL A 134 11.55 13.05 4.15
N GLY A 135 10.33 13.56 4.29
CA GLY A 135 9.30 13.41 3.26
C GLY A 135 8.08 12.65 3.79
N ILE A 136 7.56 11.73 2.97
CA ILE A 136 6.42 10.88 3.31
C ILE A 136 6.72 9.43 2.93
N LEU A 137 6.20 8.51 3.73
CA LEU A 137 6.32 7.08 3.54
C LEU A 137 4.95 6.43 3.70
N ALA A 138 4.56 5.61 2.73
CA ALA A 138 3.47 4.68 2.88
C ALA A 138 4.00 3.31 3.25
N ILE A 139 3.33 2.64 4.19
CA ILE A 139 3.66 1.28 4.59
C ILE A 139 2.40 0.46 4.49
N GLU A 140 2.49 -0.63 3.74
CA GLU A 140 1.41 -1.60 3.59
C GLU A 140 1.58 -2.76 4.55
N PHE A 141 0.48 -3.22 5.09
CA PHE A 141 0.45 -4.32 6.03
C PHE A 141 -0.63 -5.34 5.67
N PHE A 142 -0.32 -6.59 5.92
CA PHE A 142 -1.29 -7.67 6.00
C PHE A 142 -1.79 -7.80 7.43
N VAL A 143 -3.11 -7.93 7.59
CA VAL A 143 -3.77 -8.32 8.83
C VAL A 143 -4.16 -9.79 8.73
N THR A 144 -3.56 -10.65 9.53
CA THR A 144 -3.80 -12.10 9.48
C THR A 144 -5.15 -12.48 10.07
N ASN A 145 -5.60 -13.71 9.82
CA ASN A 145 -6.80 -14.27 10.45
C ASN A 145 -6.72 -14.33 11.99
N GLN A 146 -5.49 -14.37 12.53
CA GLN A 146 -5.22 -14.38 13.97
C GLN A 146 -5.14 -12.96 14.57
N GLY A 147 -5.29 -11.91 13.76
CA GLY A 147 -5.22 -10.51 14.20
C GLY A 147 -3.81 -9.95 14.30
N ASP A 148 -2.81 -10.64 13.73
CA ASP A 148 -1.45 -10.12 13.63
C ASP A 148 -1.31 -9.12 12.47
N ILE A 149 -0.30 -8.25 12.58
CA ILE A 149 0.06 -7.28 11.54
C ILE A 149 1.46 -7.61 11.04
N LEU A 150 1.57 -7.86 9.74
CA LEU A 150 2.83 -8.10 9.04
C LEU A 150 3.07 -6.96 8.05
N ALA A 151 4.24 -6.35 8.05
CA ALA A 151 4.64 -5.41 7.01
C ALA A 151 4.82 -6.16 5.68
N ASN A 152 4.22 -5.64 4.61
CA ASN A 152 4.34 -6.17 3.25
C ASN A 152 5.41 -5.40 2.48
N GLU A 153 5.16 -4.11 2.26
CA GLU A 153 6.07 -3.23 1.51
C GLU A 153 5.99 -1.78 2.01
N MET A 154 6.91 -0.95 1.52
CA MET A 154 6.91 0.48 1.79
C MET A 154 7.23 1.29 0.53
N ALA A 155 6.59 2.46 0.40
CA ALA A 155 6.78 3.39 -0.71
C ALA A 155 7.18 4.77 -0.17
N PRO A 156 8.44 5.22 -0.34
CA PRO A 156 8.95 6.48 0.20
C PRO A 156 8.52 7.69 -0.67
N ARG A 157 7.21 7.81 -0.88
CA ARG A 157 6.56 8.83 -1.72
C ARG A 157 5.08 8.92 -1.35
N PRO A 158 4.36 9.97 -1.80
CA PRO A 158 2.91 9.94 -1.81
C PRO A 158 2.38 8.65 -2.46
N HIS A 159 1.32 8.10 -1.89
CA HIS A 159 0.81 6.79 -2.22
C HIS A 159 -0.67 6.82 -2.61
N ASN A 160 -1.06 5.87 -3.45
CA ASN A 160 -2.41 5.82 -4.00
C ASN A 160 -3.46 5.69 -2.88
N SER A 161 -3.21 4.82 -1.91
CA SER A 161 -4.07 4.65 -0.72
C SER A 161 -4.19 5.89 0.17
N GLY A 162 -3.43 6.96 -0.11
CA GLY A 162 -3.50 8.22 0.60
C GLY A 162 -4.27 9.32 -0.11
N HIS A 163 -4.79 9.13 -1.33
CA HIS A 163 -5.37 10.25 -2.08
C HIS A 163 -6.63 10.83 -1.41
N TRP A 164 -7.34 10.03 -0.61
CA TRP A 164 -8.45 10.48 0.24
C TRP A 164 -8.11 11.69 1.12
N THR A 165 -6.82 11.87 1.47
CA THR A 165 -6.35 12.99 2.30
C THR A 165 -6.47 14.34 1.61
N ILE A 166 -6.62 14.38 0.27
CA ILE A 166 -6.90 15.62 -0.45
C ILE A 166 -8.23 16.23 0.01
N ASP A 167 -9.26 15.39 0.15
CA ASP A 167 -10.63 15.86 0.34
C ASP A 167 -11.14 15.71 1.78
N ALA A 168 -10.49 14.87 2.60
CA ALA A 168 -10.97 14.58 3.97
C ALA A 168 -10.02 15.06 5.09
N CYS A 169 -8.88 15.65 4.76
CA CYS A 169 -7.92 16.22 5.71
C CYS A 169 -7.62 17.68 5.36
N ALA A 170 -7.33 18.49 6.39
CA ALA A 170 -6.88 19.86 6.17
C ALA A 170 -5.52 19.94 5.46
N VAL A 171 -4.64 18.96 5.69
CA VAL A 171 -3.33 18.85 5.01
C VAL A 171 -3.27 17.50 4.30
N SER A 172 -3.25 17.54 2.97
CA SER A 172 -3.14 16.34 2.14
C SER A 172 -1.73 15.74 2.22
N GLN A 173 -1.60 14.46 1.88
CA GLN A 173 -0.29 13.82 1.80
C GLN A 173 0.70 14.55 0.86
N PHE A 174 0.20 15.25 -0.15
CA PHE A 174 1.02 15.96 -1.14
C PHE A 174 1.57 17.26 -0.55
N GLU A 175 0.69 18.06 0.06
CA GLU A 175 1.13 19.25 0.80
C GLU A 175 2.05 18.85 1.95
N GLN A 176 1.72 17.78 2.65
CA GLN A 176 2.52 17.27 3.76
C GLN A 176 3.92 16.88 3.31
N HIS A 177 4.04 16.23 2.14
CA HIS A 177 5.32 15.91 1.53
C HIS A 177 6.12 17.17 1.20
N VAL A 178 5.50 18.17 0.55
CA VAL A 178 6.15 19.46 0.26
C VAL A 178 6.65 20.12 1.54
N ARG A 179 5.82 20.19 2.58
CA ARG A 179 6.21 20.77 3.87
C ARG A 179 7.45 20.10 4.45
N THR A 180 7.46 18.77 4.52
CA THR A 180 8.58 18.04 5.14
C THR A 180 9.87 18.14 4.33
N VAL A 181 9.81 18.20 2.99
CA VAL A 181 11.02 18.36 2.16
C VAL A 181 11.52 19.81 2.10
N CYS A 182 10.65 20.80 2.27
CA CYS A 182 11.01 22.22 2.28
C CYS A 182 11.38 22.76 3.67
N GLY A 183 11.41 21.91 4.71
CA GLY A 183 11.71 22.33 6.09
C GLY A 183 10.60 23.16 6.74
N LEU A 184 9.36 23.05 6.25
CA LEU A 184 8.19 23.67 6.87
C LEU A 184 7.63 22.75 7.97
N PRO A 185 6.91 23.30 8.97
CA PRO A 185 6.30 22.50 10.03
C PRO A 185 5.35 21.42 9.50
N VAL A 186 5.43 20.22 10.07
CA VAL A 186 4.50 19.13 9.77
C VAL A 186 3.06 19.56 10.09
N GLY A 187 2.13 19.24 9.19
CA GLY A 187 0.72 19.62 9.30
C GLY A 187 -0.10 18.64 10.11
N ALA A 188 -1.31 19.05 10.48
CA ALA A 188 -2.28 18.18 11.13
C ALA A 188 -2.83 17.14 10.14
N THR A 189 -2.84 15.88 10.57
CA THR A 189 -3.33 14.73 9.77
C THR A 189 -4.74 14.28 10.15
N THR A 190 -5.40 15.04 11.03
CA THR A 190 -6.76 14.75 11.49
C THR A 190 -7.72 14.87 10.33
N ARG A 191 -8.41 13.78 10.03
CA ARG A 191 -9.53 13.79 9.09
C ARG A 191 -10.73 14.52 9.69
N HIS A 192 -11.37 15.38 8.90
CA HIS A 192 -12.65 16.01 9.25
C HIS A 192 -13.86 15.18 8.79
N SER A 193 -13.64 14.24 7.87
CA SER A 193 -14.67 13.36 7.31
C SER A 193 -14.19 11.92 7.27
N ASP A 194 -15.12 10.97 7.31
CA ASP A 194 -14.86 9.60 6.87
C ASP A 194 -14.84 9.59 5.34
N ALA A 195 -14.10 8.67 4.72
CA ALA A 195 -13.98 8.65 3.27
C ALA A 195 -13.87 7.23 2.69
N VAL A 196 -14.41 7.08 1.48
CA VAL A 196 -14.15 5.92 0.61
C VAL A 196 -13.57 6.44 -0.69
N MET A 197 -12.31 6.13 -0.93
CA MET A 197 -11.63 6.45 -2.18
C MET A 197 -11.75 5.26 -3.15
N LEU A 198 -12.13 5.54 -4.38
CA LEU A 198 -12.23 4.58 -5.49
C LEU A 198 -11.24 4.98 -6.58
N ASN A 199 -10.39 4.05 -7.02
CA ASN A 199 -9.58 4.29 -8.21
C ASN A 199 -10.45 4.21 -9.47
N LEU A 200 -10.09 5.01 -10.47
CA LEU A 200 -10.62 4.91 -11.82
C LEU A 200 -9.56 4.23 -12.69
N ILE A 201 -9.68 2.92 -12.91
CA ILE A 201 -8.75 2.12 -13.72
C ILE A 201 -9.28 1.94 -15.14
N GLY A 202 -8.51 2.35 -16.15
CA GLY A 202 -8.88 2.20 -17.55
C GLY A 202 -10.27 2.80 -17.83
N ASP A 203 -11.19 1.96 -18.27
CA ASP A 203 -12.55 2.35 -18.64
C ASP A 203 -13.43 2.79 -17.47
N ASP A 204 -12.99 2.59 -16.22
CA ASP A 204 -13.72 3.10 -15.04
C ASP A 204 -13.86 4.63 -15.08
N ILE A 205 -13.01 5.35 -15.83
CA ILE A 205 -13.17 6.81 -16.02
C ILE A 205 -14.55 7.17 -16.58
N ASN A 206 -15.20 6.26 -17.32
CA ASN A 206 -16.54 6.46 -17.85
C ASN A 206 -17.62 6.47 -16.74
N LEU A 207 -17.27 6.10 -15.49
CA LEU A 207 -18.14 6.25 -14.33
C LEU A 207 -18.20 7.70 -13.82
N CYS A 208 -17.25 8.57 -14.19
CA CYS A 208 -17.18 9.95 -13.68
C CYS A 208 -18.51 10.71 -13.73
N PRO A 209 -19.29 10.72 -14.83
CA PRO A 209 -20.55 11.45 -14.90
C PRO A 209 -21.54 11.09 -13.79
N LYS A 210 -21.56 9.82 -13.35
CA LYS A 210 -22.41 9.34 -12.23
C LYS A 210 -22.05 9.97 -10.89
N TYR A 211 -20.80 10.37 -10.72
CA TYR A 211 -20.28 10.92 -9.46
C TYR A 211 -20.28 12.44 -9.45
N LEU A 212 -20.20 13.10 -10.61
CA LEU A 212 -20.30 14.55 -10.72
C LEU A 212 -21.63 15.11 -10.17
N THR A 213 -22.70 14.31 -10.15
CA THR A 213 -24.00 14.71 -9.61
C THR A 213 -24.17 14.38 -8.12
N LYS A 214 -23.18 13.73 -7.49
CA LYS A 214 -23.27 13.36 -6.07
C LYS A 214 -22.68 14.47 -5.20
N PRO A 215 -23.43 15.00 -4.22
CA PRO A 215 -22.98 16.14 -3.42
C PRO A 215 -21.78 15.83 -2.52
N ASN A 216 -21.50 14.55 -2.25
CA ASN A 216 -20.41 14.09 -1.40
C ASN A 216 -19.26 13.43 -2.17
N ALA A 217 -19.21 13.57 -3.50
CA ALA A 217 -18.16 13.00 -4.33
C ALA A 217 -17.17 14.06 -4.80
N CYS A 218 -15.88 13.83 -4.55
CA CYS A 218 -14.77 14.62 -5.05
C CYS A 218 -14.11 13.82 -6.17
N VAL A 219 -14.18 14.31 -7.41
CA VAL A 219 -13.67 13.61 -8.61
C VAL A 219 -12.35 14.23 -9.03
N HIS A 220 -11.29 13.41 -9.10
CA HIS A 220 -9.94 13.81 -9.50
C HIS A 220 -9.51 13.04 -10.76
N ILE A 221 -9.31 13.74 -11.88
CA ILE A 221 -8.89 13.14 -13.16
C ILE A 221 -7.48 13.60 -13.49
N TYR A 222 -6.58 12.65 -13.82
CA TYR A 222 -5.16 12.94 -13.99
C TYR A 222 -4.76 13.49 -15.37
N GLY A 223 -5.72 13.78 -16.24
CA GLY A 223 -5.46 14.33 -17.58
C GLY A 223 -4.68 13.42 -18.52
N LYS A 224 -4.68 12.10 -18.30
CA LYS A 224 -3.95 11.14 -19.16
C LYS A 224 -4.64 11.02 -20.52
N ALA A 225 -3.90 11.26 -21.59
CA ALA A 225 -4.43 11.31 -22.96
C ALA A 225 -5.05 9.99 -23.47
N GLU A 226 -4.57 8.85 -22.98
CA GLU A 226 -5.03 7.54 -23.46
C GLU A 226 -5.56 6.66 -22.33
N ILE A 227 -6.73 6.06 -22.55
CA ILE A 227 -7.31 5.04 -21.70
C ILE A 227 -6.66 3.68 -22.05
N ARG A 228 -6.12 2.98 -21.06
CA ARG A 228 -5.54 1.65 -21.23
C ARG A 228 -5.94 0.76 -20.05
N SER A 229 -6.13 -0.53 -20.30
CA SER A 229 -6.38 -1.51 -19.23
C SER A 229 -5.29 -1.47 -18.16
N GLY A 230 -5.68 -1.49 -16.89
CA GLY A 230 -4.79 -1.37 -15.74
C GLY A 230 -4.22 0.04 -15.47
N ARG A 231 -4.47 1.03 -16.34
CA ARG A 231 -3.96 2.39 -16.16
C ARG A 231 -4.83 3.18 -15.18
N LYS A 232 -4.24 3.68 -14.09
CA LYS A 232 -4.90 4.61 -13.15
C LYS A 232 -5.19 5.95 -13.85
N MET A 233 -6.45 6.26 -14.16
CA MET A 233 -6.88 7.46 -14.89
C MET A 233 -7.29 8.61 -13.97
N GLY A 234 -7.69 8.28 -12.75
CA GLY A 234 -8.14 9.23 -11.74
C GLY A 234 -8.51 8.51 -10.45
N HIS A 235 -9.15 9.22 -9.54
CA HIS A 235 -9.82 8.64 -8.37
C HIS A 235 -11.05 9.48 -7.99
N ILE A 236 -11.90 8.88 -7.18
CA ILE A 236 -13.09 9.52 -6.61
C ILE A 236 -13.03 9.34 -5.10
N THR A 237 -13.14 10.42 -4.34
CA THR A 237 -13.30 10.36 -2.88
C THR A 237 -14.76 10.61 -2.53
N LEU A 238 -15.40 9.64 -1.88
CA LEU A 238 -16.75 9.78 -1.33
C LEU A 238 -16.65 10.15 0.14
N LEU A 239 -17.02 11.37 0.48
CA LEU A 239 -17.02 11.86 1.86
C LEU A 239 -18.27 11.40 2.61
N LYS A 240 -18.12 11.15 3.90
CA LYS A 240 -19.18 10.81 4.84
C LYS A 240 -19.00 11.59 6.13
N ASN A 241 -20.07 11.71 6.89
CA ASN A 241 -19.99 12.23 8.25
C ASN A 241 -18.99 11.41 9.05
N LYS A 242 -18.13 12.12 9.78
CA LYS A 242 -17.11 11.50 10.61
C LYS A 242 -17.77 10.66 11.70
N THR A 243 -17.38 9.39 11.78
CA THR A 243 -17.70 8.54 12.92
C THR A 243 -16.79 8.90 14.10
N ASN A 244 -17.38 8.93 15.30
CA ASN A 244 -16.68 9.17 16.57
C ASN A 244 -15.83 7.96 16.96
#